data_AF-A0A0K8TCZ5-F1
#
_entry.id   AF-A0A0K8TCZ5-F1
#
_cell.length_a   1.000
_cell.length_b   1.000
_cell.length_c   1.000
_cell.angle_alpha   90.00
_cell.angle_beta   90.00
_cell.angle_gamma   90.00
#
_symmetry.space_group_name_H-M   'P 1'
#
loop_
_entity.id
_entity.type
_entity.pdbx_description
1 polymer ?
#
loop_
_entity_poly.entity_id
_entity_poly.type
_entity_poly.pdbx_seq_one_letter_code
_entity_poly.pdbx_strand_id
1 'polypeptide(L)'
;EKPLKMLGLAWNPRSDSFFFKVPTTPYVQTKRDLASQVGRIYDPAGWVVPIAVFARTIQREVCRVKCGWDEFISPSLAQEWAKLAESMPVLQQLRIPRLISTYDKSPQWLIGFS
;
A
#
# COMPACT_ATOMS: atom_id res chain seq x y z
N GLU A 1 -17.65 12.28 -8.49
CA GLU A 1 -17.11 13.18 -7.45
C GLU A 1 -15.66 12.81 -7.15
N LYS A 2 -14.81 13.78 -6.83
CA LYS A 2 -13.36 13.59 -6.67
C LYS A 2 -13.07 13.06 -5.25
N PRO A 3 -12.41 11.91 -5.08
CA PRO A 3 -12.11 11.38 -3.75
C PRO A 3 -11.13 12.28 -3.01
N LEU A 4 -11.41 12.56 -1.74
CA LEU A 4 -10.52 13.30 -0.84
C LEU A 4 -9.38 12.37 -0.41
N LYS A 5 -8.16 12.90 -0.41
CA LYS A 5 -6.95 12.16 -0.03
C LYS A 5 -6.68 12.43 1.45
N MET A 6 -6.78 11.41 2.30
CA MET A 6 -6.43 11.49 3.72
C MET A 6 -5.20 10.61 3.97
N LEU A 7 -4.06 11.25 4.22
CA LEU A 7 -2.78 10.62 4.59
C LEU A 7 -2.22 9.57 3.60
N GLY A 8 -2.87 9.28 2.47
CA GLY A 8 -2.47 8.23 1.52
C GLY A 8 -3.60 7.25 1.21
N LEU A 9 -4.62 7.21 2.07
CA LEU A 9 -5.89 6.53 1.83
C LEU A 9 -6.84 7.46 1.05
N ALA A 10 -7.73 6.85 0.26
CA ALA A 10 -8.79 7.57 -0.42
C ALA A 10 -10.11 7.33 0.33
N TRP A 11 -10.90 8.39 0.49
CA TRP A 11 -12.20 8.34 1.15
C TRP A 11 -13.31 8.67 0.16
N ASN A 12 -14.39 7.89 0.23
CA ASN A 12 -15.64 8.17 -0.46
C ASN A 12 -16.68 8.69 0.55
N PRO A 13 -17.00 10.00 0.53
CA PRO A 13 -17.96 10.59 1.47
C PRO A 13 -19.37 10.03 1.33
N ARG A 14 -19.78 9.64 0.12
CA ARG A 14 -21.15 9.17 -0.16
C ARG A 14 -21.44 7.82 0.50
N SER A 15 -20.47 6.92 0.47
CA SER A 15 -20.59 5.58 1.05
C SER A 15 -19.93 5.46 2.42
N ASP A 16 -19.46 6.57 2.97
CA ASP A 16 -18.63 6.68 4.18
C ASP A 16 -17.60 5.55 4.36
N SER A 17 -16.79 5.31 3.33
CA SER A 17 -15.80 4.24 3.32
C SER A 17 -14.45 4.66 2.77
N PHE A 18 -13.41 4.06 3.34
CA PHE A 18 -12.05 4.12 2.82
C PHE A 18 -11.85 3.11 1.71
N PHE A 19 -10.95 3.44 0.80
CA PHE A 19 -10.48 2.56 -0.26
C PHE A 19 -9.02 2.87 -0.62
N PHE A 20 -8.36 1.90 -1.25
CA PHE A 20 -6.96 2.02 -1.61
C PHE A 20 -6.78 2.53 -3.03
N LYS A 21 -5.84 3.46 -3.19
CA LYS A 21 -5.24 3.80 -4.49
C LYS A 21 -3.85 3.20 -4.53
N VAL A 22 -3.77 1.96 -5.01
CA VAL A 22 -2.52 1.24 -5.14
C VAL A 22 -1.78 1.62 -6.43
N PRO A 23 -0.44 1.61 -6.42
CA PRO A 23 0.34 1.75 -7.64
C PRO A 23 0.09 0.54 -8.55
N THR A 24 -0.28 0.82 -9.81
CA THR A 24 -0.53 -0.19 -10.84
C THR A 24 0.59 -0.23 -11.87
N THR A 25 1.78 0.26 -11.54
CA THR A 25 2.92 0.27 -12.46
C THR A 25 3.71 -1.02 -12.26
N PRO A 26 3.54 -2.04 -13.13
CA PRO A 26 4.32 -3.28 -13.05
C PRO A 26 5.77 -3.05 -13.45
N TYR A 27 6.04 -1.96 -14.16
CA TYR A 27 7.37 -1.66 -14.66
C TYR A 27 8.19 -0.86 -13.66
N VAL A 28 9.25 -1.48 -13.16
CA VAL A 28 10.26 -0.88 -12.29
C VAL A 28 11.61 -1.26 -12.86
N GLN A 29 12.44 -0.26 -13.15
CA GLN A 29 13.78 -0.46 -13.70
C GLN A 29 14.86 -0.30 -12.64
N THR A 30 14.69 0.66 -11.73
CA THR A 30 15.73 1.05 -10.79
C THR A 30 15.32 0.84 -9.33
N LYS A 31 16.30 0.84 -8.44
CA LYS A 31 16.08 0.82 -6.98
C LYS A 31 15.25 2.03 -6.53
N ARG A 32 15.47 3.20 -7.13
CA ARG A 32 14.69 4.42 -6.89
C ARG A 32 13.23 4.25 -7.30
N ASP A 33 12.98 3.67 -8.47
CA ASP A 33 11.62 3.40 -8.94
C ASP A 33 10.89 2.48 -7.96
N LEU A 34 11.53 1.38 -7.57
CA LEU A 34 10.93 0.43 -6.63
C LEU A 34 10.58 1.11 -5.31
N ALA A 35 11.53 1.85 -4.72
CA ALA A 35 11.31 2.55 -3.45
C ALA A 35 10.16 3.56 -3.56
N SER A 36 10.07 4.29 -4.68
CA SER A 36 8.97 5.21 -4.96
C SER A 36 7.62 4.49 -5.04
N GLN A 37 7.57 3.33 -5.71
CA GLN A 37 6.33 2.54 -5.78
C GLN A 37 5.95 1.95 -4.42
N VAL A 38 6.89 1.35 -3.68
CA VAL A 38 6.62 0.79 -2.35
C VAL A 38 6.16 1.88 -1.37
N GLY A 39 6.73 3.09 -1.45
CA GLY A 39 6.30 4.23 -0.64
C GLY A 39 4.86 4.70 -0.90
N ARG A 40 4.28 4.37 -2.05
CA ARG A 40 2.86 4.64 -2.35
C ARG A 40 1.90 3.69 -1.64
N ILE A 41 2.39 2.55 -1.14
CA ILE A 41 1.61 1.59 -0.38
C ILE A 41 1.54 2.10 1.07
N TYR A 42 0.60 3.01 1.31
CA TYR A 42 0.35 3.60 2.62
C TYR A 42 -0.83 2.91 3.31
N ASP A 43 -0.56 2.26 4.44
CA ASP A 43 -1.54 1.50 5.22
C ASP A 43 -1.34 1.73 6.72
N PRO A 44 -1.88 2.83 7.27
CA PRO A 44 -1.68 3.21 8.67
C PRO A 44 -2.41 2.28 9.64
N ALA A 45 -3.52 1.67 9.21
CA ALA A 45 -4.37 0.83 10.03
C ALA A 45 -4.07 -0.67 9.87
N GLY A 46 -3.22 -1.04 8.91
CA GLY A 46 -2.79 -2.42 8.70
C GLY A 46 -3.79 -3.29 7.91
N TRP A 47 -4.69 -2.71 7.12
CA TRP A 47 -5.71 -3.47 6.37
C TRP A 47 -5.15 -4.28 5.20
N VAL A 48 -3.98 -3.90 4.67
CA VAL A 48 -3.30 -4.55 3.53
C VAL A 48 -1.86 -4.94 3.88
N VAL A 49 -1.61 -5.26 5.16
CA VAL A 49 -0.29 -5.68 5.68
C VAL A 49 0.39 -6.74 4.82
N PRO A 50 -0.27 -7.82 4.37
CA PRO A 50 0.41 -8.84 3.56
C PRO A 50 1.08 -8.24 2.32
N ILE A 51 0.39 -7.34 1.62
CA ILE A 51 0.89 -6.72 0.38
C ILE A 51 2.02 -5.75 0.70
N ALA A 52 1.89 -4.96 1.76
CA ALA A 52 2.95 -4.07 2.22
C ALA A 52 4.22 -4.84 2.61
N VAL A 53 4.08 -6.00 3.26
CA VAL A 53 5.20 -6.86 3.66
C VAL A 53 5.88 -7.48 2.45
N PHE A 54 5.12 -8.01 1.47
CA PHE A 54 5.71 -8.55 0.23
C PHE A 54 6.45 -7.47 -0.56
N ALA A 55 5.86 -6.29 -0.72
CA ALA A 55 6.50 -5.15 -1.39
C ALA A 55 7.81 -4.74 -0.72
N ARG A 56 7.83 -4.65 0.62
CA ARG A 56 9.04 -4.35 1.41
C ARG A 56 10.08 -5.47 1.35
N THR A 57 9.65 -6.72 1.19
CA THR A 57 10.56 -7.86 1.02
C THR A 57 11.33 -7.72 -0.30
N ILE A 58 10.65 -7.44 -1.41
CA ILE A 58 11.31 -7.19 -2.71
C ILE A 58 12.24 -5.98 -2.62
N GLN A 59 11.80 -4.89 -1.98
CA GLN A 59 12.64 -3.72 -1.75
C GLN A 59 13.91 -4.05 -0.95
N ARG A 60 13.79 -4.89 0.08
CA ARG A 60 14.93 -5.35 0.87
C ARG A 60 15.90 -6.15 0.01
N GLU A 61 15.42 -7.07 -0.82
CA GLU A 61 16.29 -7.87 -1.68
C GLU A 61 17.00 -6.99 -2.73
N VAL A 62 16.31 -6.01 -3.34
CA VAL A 62 16.96 -5.01 -4.20
C VAL A 62 18.00 -4.20 -3.43
N CYS A 63 17.76 -3.84 -2.17
CA CYS A 63 18.73 -3.14 -1.34
C CYS A 63 19.96 -3.99 -0.97
N ARG A 64 19.85 -5.33 -0.97
CA ARG A 64 20.97 -6.25 -0.70
C ARG A 64 21.88 -6.40 -1.91
N VAL A 65 21.32 -6.30 -3.12
CA VAL A 65 22.13 -6.18 -4.34
C VAL A 65 22.87 -4.84 -4.25
N LYS A 66 24.20 -4.88 -4.42
CA LYS A 66 25.04 -3.67 -4.39
C LYS A 66 24.89 -2.83 -5.67
N CYS A 67 23.66 -2.51 -6.05
CA CYS A 67 23.35 -1.61 -7.16
C CYS A 67 23.10 -0.18 -6.67
N GLY A 68 23.47 0.78 -7.50
CA GLY A 68 23.17 2.19 -7.33
C GLY A 68 21.66 2.48 -7.36
N TRP A 69 21.28 3.71 -6.99
CA TRP A 69 19.87 4.12 -6.96
C TRP A 69 19.21 4.13 -8.35
N ASP A 70 19.99 4.49 -9.36
CA ASP A 70 19.55 4.68 -10.75
C ASP A 70 20.10 3.58 -11.69
N GLU A 71 20.66 2.51 -11.11
CA GLU A 71 21.09 1.33 -11.85
C GLU A 71 19.94 0.33 -12.00
N PHE A 72 20.01 -0.46 -13.07
CA PHE A 72 19.02 -1.52 -13.33
C PHE A 72 19.04 -2.59 -12.23
N ILE A 73 17.86 -2.92 -11.71
CA ILE A 73 17.69 -4.07 -10.83
C ILE A 73 17.72 -5.38 -11.63
N SER A 74 17.92 -6.51 -10.95
CA SER A 74 17.92 -7.80 -11.65
C SER A 74 16.55 -8.08 -12.29
N PRO A 75 16.51 -8.70 -13.48
CA PRO A 75 15.26 -9.05 -14.15
C PRO A 75 14.32 -9.91 -13.30
N SER A 76 14.89 -10.77 -12.45
CA SER A 76 14.13 -11.60 -11.49
C SER A 76 13.33 -10.76 -10.49
N LEU A 77 13.96 -9.75 -9.87
CA LEU A 77 13.31 -8.87 -8.89
C LEU A 77 12.28 -7.95 -9.57
N ALA A 78 12.57 -7.47 -10.78
CA ALA A 78 11.62 -6.73 -11.58
C ALA A 78 10.37 -7.57 -11.90
N GLN A 79 10.55 -8.86 -12.21
CA GLN A 79 9.44 -9.77 -12.48
C GLN A 79 8.63 -10.09 -11.22
N GLU A 80 9.27 -10.26 -10.06
CA GLU A 80 8.56 -10.42 -8.78
C GLU A 80 7.71 -9.19 -8.45
N TRP A 81 8.26 -7.98 -8.65
CA TRP A 81 7.49 -6.75 -8.51
C TRP A 81 6.32 -6.70 -9.50
N ALA A 82 6.53 -7.03 -10.77
CA ALA A 82 5.48 -7.02 -11.78
C ALA A 82 4.31 -7.92 -11.40
N LYS A 83 4.58 -9.16 -10.96
CA LYS A 83 3.55 -10.09 -10.47
C LYS A 83 2.77 -9.52 -9.29
N LEU A 84 3.47 -8.90 -8.33
CA LEU A 84 2.81 -8.27 -7.19
C LEU A 84 1.92 -7.11 -7.66
N ALA A 85 2.47 -6.19 -8.47
CA ALA A 85 1.76 -5.01 -8.99
C ALA A 85 0.53 -5.38 -9.83
N GLU A 86 0.59 -6.45 -10.61
CA GLU A 86 -0.53 -6.99 -11.39
C GLU A 86 -1.66 -7.55 -10.52
N SER A 87 -1.34 -8.04 -9.32
CA SER A 87 -2.34 -8.51 -8.35
C SER A 87 -3.02 -7.39 -7.56
N MET A 88 -2.37 -6.22 -7.45
CA MET A 88 -2.86 -5.10 -6.62
C MET A 88 -4.19 -4.46 -7.05
N PRO A 89 -4.61 -4.41 -8.34
CA PRO A 89 -5.85 -3.74 -8.75
C PRO A 89 -7.10 -4.22 -8.01
N VAL A 90 -7.12 -5.46 -7.53
CA VAL A 90 -8.22 -6.00 -6.72
C VAL A 90 -8.44 -5.19 -5.43
N LEU A 91 -7.39 -4.59 -4.86
CA LEU A 91 -7.50 -3.74 -3.67
C LEU A 91 -8.30 -2.46 -3.91
N GLN A 92 -8.43 -2.01 -5.15
CA GLN A 92 -9.29 -0.88 -5.49
C GLN A 92 -10.78 -1.20 -5.33
N GLN A 93 -11.14 -2.47 -5.20
CA GLN A 93 -12.51 -2.94 -4.94
C GLN A 93 -12.80 -3.03 -3.44
N LEU A 94 -11.77 -3.12 -2.60
CA LEU A 94 -11.92 -3.15 -1.15
C LEU A 94 -12.56 -1.86 -0.63
N ARG A 95 -13.63 -2.00 0.15
CA ARG A 95 -14.32 -0.89 0.82
C ARG A 95 -14.30 -1.17 2.31
N ILE A 96 -13.74 -0.22 3.06
CA ILE A 96 -13.64 -0.34 4.52
C ILE A 96 -14.55 0.73 5.13
N PRO A 97 -15.64 0.33 5.81
CA PRO A 97 -16.51 1.28 6.49
C PRO A 97 -15.72 2.14 7.47
N ARG A 98 -15.92 3.46 7.46
CA ARG A 98 -15.28 4.36 8.43
C ARG A 98 -15.93 4.23 9.81
N LEU A 99 -17.23 3.95 9.85
CA LEU A 99 -17.96 3.74 11.10
C LEU A 99 -17.52 2.45 11.79
N ILE A 100 -16.95 2.60 12.97
CA ILE A 100 -16.69 1.49 13.90
C ILE A 100 -17.87 1.46 14.88
N SER A 101 -18.90 0.69 14.56
CA SER A 101 -20.06 0.50 15.46
C SER A 101 -19.79 -0.66 16.40
N THR A 102 -19.91 -0.44 17.71
CA THR A 102 -20.00 -1.52 18.68
C THR A 102 -21.46 -1.67 19.11
N TYR A 103 -22.05 -2.81 18.81
CA TYR A 103 -23.42 -3.14 19.26
C TYR A 103 -23.46 -3.56 20.73
N ASP A 104 -22.31 -3.92 21.29
CA ASP A 104 -22.18 -4.30 22.68
C ASP A 104 -21.90 -3.07 23.55
N LYS A 105 -22.48 -3.02 24.76
CA LYS A 105 -22.25 -1.94 25.74
C LYS A 105 -20.87 -2.02 26.39
N SER A 106 -19.88 -2.57 25.69
CA SER A 106 -18.53 -2.69 26.20
C SER A 106 -17.88 -1.31 26.28
N PRO A 107 -17.16 -1.02 27.37
CA PRO A 107 -16.43 0.24 27.49
C PRO A 107 -15.40 0.35 26.37
N GLN A 108 -15.46 1.44 25.61
CA GLN A 108 -14.49 1.75 24.56
C GLN A 108 -13.44 2.72 25.09
N TRP A 109 -12.19 2.53 24.66
CA TRP A 109 -11.08 3.41 24.99
C TRP A 109 -10.49 3.98 23.71
N LEU A 110 -10.43 5.31 23.63
CA LEU A 110 -9.65 6.00 22.61
C LEU A 110 -8.24 6.23 23.16
N ILE A 111 -7.25 5.53 22.62
CA ILE A 111 -5.85 5.69 23.01
C ILE A 111 -5.19 6.63 22.01
N GLY A 112 -4.84 7.84 22.45
CA GLY A 112 -4.03 8.78 21.70
C GLY A 112 -2.54 8.58 22.01
N PHE A 113 -1.69 8.71 21.00
CA PHE A 113 -0.24 8.77 21.15
C PHE A 113 0.23 10.17 20.72
N SER A 114 1.15 10.79 21.50
CA SER A 114 1.78 12.07 21.15
C SER A 114 3.11 11.87 20.45
#